data_AF-A0A067E7I3-F1
#
_entry.id   AF-A0A067E7I3-F1
#
_cell.length_a   1.000
_cell.length_b   1.000
_cell.length_c   1.000
_cell.angle_alpha   90.00
_cell.angle_beta   90.00
_cell.angle_gamma   90.00
#
_symmetry.space_group_name_H-M   'P 1'
#
loop_
_entity.id
_entity.type
_entity.pdbx_description
1 polymer ?
#
loop_
_entity_poly.entity_id
_entity_poly.type
_entity_poly.pdbx_seq_one_letter_code
_entity_poly.pdbx_strand_id
1 'polypeptide(L)'
;MKTKLGGRNNLTRTVRSYADTVVQTAGNAVTEGAKIITDRIGARNFNNFRQTAKRLEEVSVSCRGIERVQLLRRWLVALKEVERCSTSPDNNYLELDDQLNSDSPKKPTVVYFVDPDSGGGEPMNFRDVFLFSQALEGITLSMILEAPDEEEVSLLLEIFGLCLAGGKEVHSAVMSSIQDLATVFSTYQDEVLVKREELLQYAQGAIAGLKINADLPRIDAEARGLIGKLDKIKPVQWPSDEVVDKLSEETTTVSTEALKETLEQIQLCSKLEDLFLKKKSLRNGDSPEQHGVKVHKLKIFSESLVNSTSKAEKRILENRSQKEEALHFRLAKCNEVCQLEKDLTVEIQELEKQKDELEIALKKVNTSLVTTRARLRNAKEEREQFDEANNKILVYFKSKMSCQDRLLLVELKQMW
;
A
#
# COMPACT_ATOMS: atom_id res chain seq x y z
N MET A 1 -21.76 -29.25 -11.29
CA MET A 1 -22.59 -28.40 -12.17
C MET A 1 -21.80 -27.15 -12.53
N LYS A 2 -21.57 -26.93 -13.83
CA LYS A 2 -20.92 -25.73 -14.39
C LYS A 2 -22.00 -24.70 -14.69
N THR A 3 -21.86 -23.48 -14.19
CA THR A 3 -22.49 -22.29 -14.78
C THR A 3 -21.47 -21.16 -14.80
N LYS A 4 -21.01 -20.86 -16.01
CA LYS A 4 -20.05 -19.81 -16.36
C LYS A 4 -20.88 -18.65 -16.92
N LEU A 5 -21.20 -17.66 -16.09
CA LEU A 5 -21.78 -16.39 -16.53
C LEU A 5 -20.62 -15.40 -16.69
N GLY A 6 -20.15 -15.28 -17.94
CA GLY A 6 -19.10 -14.35 -18.33
C GLY A 6 -19.63 -12.93 -18.42
N GLY A 7 -19.50 -12.17 -17.33
CA GLY A 7 -19.55 -10.71 -17.36
C GLY A 7 -18.30 -10.18 -18.08
N ARG A 8 -18.52 -9.47 -19.17
CA ARG A 8 -17.47 -8.95 -20.06
C ARG A 8 -16.85 -7.69 -19.43
N ASN A 9 -15.86 -7.90 -18.56
CA ASN A 9 -15.14 -6.83 -17.88
C ASN A 9 -14.08 -6.19 -18.81
N ASN A 10 -14.45 -5.14 -19.52
CA ASN A 10 -13.52 -4.34 -20.34
C ASN A 10 -12.47 -3.58 -19.49
N LEU A 11 -12.61 -3.54 -18.16
CA LEU A 11 -11.77 -2.77 -17.22
C LEU A 11 -10.46 -3.46 -16.80
N THR A 12 -10.37 -4.79 -16.92
CA THR A 12 -9.12 -5.51 -16.57
C THR A 12 -7.96 -5.16 -17.50
N ARG A 13 -8.28 -4.60 -18.69
CA ARG A 13 -7.30 -4.08 -19.65
C ARG A 13 -6.88 -2.65 -19.32
N THR A 14 -7.78 -1.80 -18.82
CA THR A 14 -7.47 -0.41 -18.46
C THR A 14 -6.51 -0.36 -17.27
N VAL A 15 -6.80 -1.03 -16.16
CA VAL A 15 -5.93 -0.97 -14.97
C VAL A 15 -4.55 -1.60 -15.23
N ARG A 16 -4.48 -2.68 -16.03
CA ARG A 16 -3.21 -3.36 -16.37
C ARG A 16 -2.39 -2.61 -17.44
N SER A 17 -3.02 -1.87 -18.36
CA SER A 17 -2.31 -1.06 -19.36
C SER A 17 -1.66 0.18 -18.76
N TYR A 18 -2.21 0.74 -17.68
CA TYR A 18 -1.70 1.97 -17.07
C TYR A 18 -0.36 1.79 -16.36
N ALA A 19 -0.05 0.59 -15.84
CA ALA A 19 1.27 0.33 -15.25
C ALA A 19 2.37 0.20 -16.33
N ASP A 20 2.07 -0.39 -17.49
CA ASP A 20 3.06 -0.64 -18.56
C ASP A 20 3.27 0.57 -19.51
N THR A 21 2.28 1.46 -19.65
CA THR A 21 2.38 2.61 -20.59
C THR A 21 3.06 3.86 -19.99
N VAL A 22 3.23 3.89 -18.66
CA VAL A 22 3.86 5.01 -17.93
C VAL A 22 5.37 5.13 -18.22
N VAL A 23 6.00 4.12 -18.80
CA VAL A 23 7.44 4.16 -19.12
C VAL A 23 7.75 4.86 -20.46
N GLN A 24 6.78 5.09 -21.36
CA GLN A 24 7.07 5.63 -22.70
C GLN A 24 6.41 6.97 -23.06
N THR A 25 5.54 7.54 -22.22
CA THR A 25 4.68 8.67 -22.65
C THR A 25 4.69 9.90 -21.74
N ALA A 26 5.70 10.05 -20.88
CA ALA A 26 5.82 11.19 -19.96
C ALA A 26 6.17 12.53 -20.64
N GLY A 27 6.56 12.53 -21.92
CA GLY A 27 7.04 13.72 -22.63
C GLY A 27 5.98 14.56 -23.36
N ASN A 28 4.83 13.98 -23.77
CA ASN A 28 3.88 14.66 -24.66
C ASN A 28 2.58 15.12 -23.97
N ALA A 29 2.27 14.62 -22.76
CA ALA A 29 1.03 14.93 -22.05
C ALA A 29 0.99 16.37 -21.47
N VAL A 30 2.16 16.95 -21.17
CA VAL A 30 2.29 18.27 -20.53
C VAL A 30 1.97 19.42 -21.50
N THR A 31 2.26 19.26 -22.79
CA THR A 31 2.03 20.29 -23.81
C THR A 31 0.61 20.29 -24.40
N GLU A 32 -0.10 19.16 -24.41
CA GLU A 32 -1.48 19.11 -24.95
C GLU A 32 -2.56 19.44 -23.93
N GLY A 33 -2.33 19.24 -22.63
CA GLY A 33 -3.24 19.67 -21.55
C GLY A 33 -3.41 21.19 -21.47
N ALA A 34 -2.49 21.97 -22.05
CA ALA A 34 -2.57 23.42 -22.16
C ALA A 34 -3.59 23.91 -23.21
N LYS A 35 -3.91 23.09 -24.24
CA LYS A 35 -4.75 23.52 -25.38
C LYS A 35 -6.25 23.52 -25.09
N ILE A 36 -6.71 22.69 -24.15
CA ILE A 36 -8.16 22.46 -23.91
C ILE A 36 -8.89 23.73 -23.39
N ILE A 37 -8.17 24.64 -22.74
CA ILE A 37 -8.75 25.86 -22.13
C ILE A 37 -8.26 27.13 -22.86
N THR A 38 -7.26 27.03 -23.74
CA THR A 38 -6.64 28.18 -24.41
C THR A 38 -6.96 28.30 -25.90
N ASP A 39 -7.93 27.56 -26.44
CA ASP A 39 -8.44 27.79 -27.80
C ASP A 39 -9.21 29.14 -27.86
N ARG A 40 -8.45 30.23 -27.84
CA ARG A 40 -8.83 31.49 -28.47
C ARG A 40 -8.59 31.33 -29.96
N ILE A 41 -9.69 31.50 -30.72
CA ILE A 41 -9.82 32.15 -32.04
C ILE A 41 -10.64 31.28 -33.02
N GLY A 42 -11.85 31.78 -33.33
CA GLY A 42 -12.57 31.49 -34.58
C GLY A 42 -13.79 30.57 -34.47
N ALA A 43 -14.99 31.16 -34.62
CA ALA A 43 -16.27 30.55 -35.04
C ALA A 43 -16.69 29.19 -34.44
N ARG A 44 -17.70 29.18 -33.55
CA ARG A 44 -18.56 28.02 -33.17
C ARG A 44 -17.92 26.62 -33.35
N ASN A 45 -16.80 26.37 -32.68
CA ASN A 45 -16.22 25.02 -32.64
C ASN A 45 -16.85 24.28 -31.47
N PHE A 46 -17.85 23.45 -31.74
CA PHE A 46 -18.37 22.52 -30.75
C PHE A 46 -17.30 21.47 -30.45
N ASN A 47 -16.83 21.42 -29.21
CA ASN A 47 -15.89 20.39 -28.78
C ASN A 47 -16.63 19.05 -28.60
N ASN A 48 -15.97 17.95 -28.96
CA ASN A 48 -16.54 16.62 -28.80
C ASN A 48 -16.69 16.31 -27.30
N PHE A 49 -17.94 16.12 -26.86
CA PHE A 49 -18.30 15.85 -25.46
C PHE A 49 -17.53 14.65 -24.89
N ARG A 50 -17.59 13.51 -25.59
CA ARG A 50 -17.03 12.25 -25.12
C ARG A 50 -15.49 12.25 -25.11
N GLN A 51 -14.88 12.89 -26.11
CA GLN A 51 -13.43 13.05 -26.15
C GLN A 51 -12.93 13.93 -25.00
N THR A 52 -13.67 14.99 -24.67
CA THR A 52 -13.33 15.90 -23.57
C THR A 52 -13.47 15.18 -22.22
N ALA A 53 -14.56 14.44 -22.01
CA ALA A 53 -14.74 13.62 -20.81
C ALA A 53 -13.58 12.63 -20.60
N LYS A 54 -13.19 11.89 -21.65
CA LYS A 54 -12.07 10.94 -21.57
C LYS A 54 -10.75 11.62 -21.21
N ARG A 55 -10.48 12.81 -21.78
CA ARG A 55 -9.28 13.59 -21.46
C ARG A 55 -9.26 14.01 -19.99
N LEU A 56 -10.41 14.44 -19.45
CA LEU A 56 -10.53 14.79 -18.02
C LEU A 56 -10.22 13.60 -17.11
N GLU A 57 -10.67 12.41 -17.48
CA GLU A 57 -10.39 11.16 -16.75
C GLU A 57 -8.90 10.78 -16.76
N GLU A 58 -8.23 10.96 -17.89
CA GLU A 58 -6.79 10.65 -18.03
C GLU A 58 -5.92 11.61 -17.21
N VAL A 59 -6.22 12.92 -17.24
CA VAL A 59 -5.44 13.92 -16.48
C VAL A 59 -5.69 13.85 -14.97
N SER A 60 -6.90 13.45 -14.55
CA SER A 60 -7.25 13.38 -13.12
C SER A 60 -6.42 12.34 -12.36
N VAL A 61 -6.11 11.22 -13.00
CA VAL A 61 -5.36 10.12 -12.39
C VAL A 61 -3.85 10.27 -12.52
N SER A 62 -3.36 11.07 -13.47
CA SER A 62 -1.93 11.22 -13.79
C SER A 62 -1.27 12.44 -13.15
N CYS A 63 -2.02 13.51 -12.86
CA CYS A 63 -1.46 14.71 -12.25
C CYS A 63 -1.00 14.48 -10.80
N ARG A 64 0.11 15.11 -10.41
CA ARG A 64 0.71 15.01 -9.07
C ARG A 64 1.21 16.39 -8.62
N GLY A 65 1.25 16.63 -7.31
CA GLY A 65 1.71 17.89 -6.71
C GLY A 65 1.25 19.16 -7.45
N ILE A 66 2.20 20.00 -7.90
CA ILE A 66 1.88 21.30 -8.52
C ILE A 66 1.01 21.20 -9.78
N GLU A 67 1.14 20.13 -10.57
CA GLU A 67 0.31 19.94 -11.77
C GLU A 67 -1.15 19.73 -11.39
N ARG A 68 -1.38 19.01 -10.29
CA ARG A 68 -2.69 18.74 -9.73
C ARG A 68 -3.33 20.03 -9.19
N VAL A 69 -2.58 20.86 -8.47
CA VAL A 69 -3.03 22.21 -8.05
C VAL A 69 -3.48 23.05 -9.26
N GLN A 70 -2.65 23.14 -10.31
CA GLN A 70 -2.98 23.92 -11.51
C GLN A 70 -4.20 23.37 -12.26
N LEU A 71 -4.38 22.05 -12.27
CA LEU A 71 -5.56 21.41 -12.85
C LEU A 71 -6.83 21.76 -12.06
N LEU A 72 -6.80 21.63 -10.74
CA LEU A 72 -7.91 21.99 -9.84
C LEU A 72 -8.32 23.45 -10.00
N ARG A 73 -7.36 24.39 -10.00
CA ARG A 73 -7.63 25.82 -10.25
C ARG A 73 -8.36 26.05 -11.58
N ARG A 74 -7.89 25.39 -12.65
CA ARG A 74 -8.49 25.50 -14.00
C ARG A 74 -9.91 24.97 -14.03
N TRP A 75 -10.15 23.80 -13.43
CA TRP A 75 -11.49 23.23 -13.34
C TRP A 75 -12.43 24.10 -12.51
N LEU A 76 -11.96 24.61 -11.37
CA LEU A 76 -12.76 25.46 -10.50
C LEU A 76 -13.20 26.76 -11.20
N VAL A 77 -12.30 27.40 -11.96
CA VAL A 77 -12.63 28.58 -12.77
C VAL A 77 -13.72 28.25 -13.79
N ALA A 78 -13.54 27.18 -14.57
CA ALA A 78 -14.50 26.78 -15.60
C ALA A 78 -15.88 26.41 -15.01
N LEU A 79 -15.91 25.73 -13.86
CA LEU A 79 -17.15 25.38 -13.16
C LEU A 79 -17.87 26.64 -12.64
N LYS A 80 -17.14 27.59 -12.04
CA LYS A 80 -17.70 28.86 -11.56
C LYS A 80 -18.21 29.76 -12.68
N GLU A 81 -17.55 29.76 -13.85
CA GLU A 81 -18.03 30.50 -15.01
C GLU A 81 -19.40 29.99 -15.49
N VAL A 82 -19.57 28.67 -15.55
CA VAL A 82 -20.86 28.05 -15.90
C VAL A 82 -21.95 28.40 -14.88
N GLU A 83 -21.63 28.33 -13.58
CA GLU A 83 -22.56 28.68 -12.50
C GLU A 83 -23.03 30.14 -12.61
N ARG A 84 -22.11 31.09 -12.82
CA ARG A 84 -22.44 32.52 -13.00
C ARG A 84 -23.37 32.75 -14.18
N CYS A 85 -23.13 32.08 -15.31
CA CYS A 85 -23.98 32.18 -16.50
C CYS A 85 -25.39 31.63 -16.29
N SER A 86 -25.56 30.63 -15.42
CA SER A 86 -26.88 30.09 -15.08
C SER A 86 -27.69 31.00 -14.14
N THR A 87 -27.01 31.84 -13.35
CA THR A 87 -27.64 32.77 -12.40
C THR A 87 -27.95 34.16 -12.97
N SER A 88 -27.54 34.47 -14.20
CA SER A 88 -27.82 35.76 -14.84
C SER A 88 -29.30 35.88 -15.23
N PRO A 89 -30.05 36.88 -14.73
CA PRO A 89 -31.47 37.07 -15.05
C PRO A 89 -31.75 37.59 -16.46
N ASP A 90 -30.72 38.03 -17.21
CA ASP A 90 -30.88 38.53 -18.57
C ASP A 90 -30.85 37.42 -19.63
N ASN A 91 -31.89 36.58 -19.62
CA ASN A 91 -32.28 35.77 -20.79
C ASN A 91 -33.63 36.28 -21.31
N ASN A 92 -33.69 37.58 -21.61
CA ASN A 92 -34.67 38.08 -22.57
C ASN A 92 -34.10 37.90 -23.97
N TYR A 93 -34.70 36.98 -24.71
CA TYR A 93 -34.59 36.90 -26.16
C TYR A 93 -35.13 38.20 -26.76
N LEU A 94 -34.27 39.19 -26.98
CA LEU A 94 -34.59 40.32 -27.86
C LEU A 94 -33.38 40.63 -28.75
N GLU A 95 -33.65 40.43 -30.03
CA GLU A 95 -33.11 41.11 -31.21
C GLU A 95 -31.59 41.29 -31.35
N LEU A 96 -31.09 40.60 -32.38
CA LEU A 96 -29.95 41.04 -33.17
C LEU A 96 -30.23 42.47 -33.67
N ASP A 97 -29.52 43.46 -33.13
CA ASP A 97 -29.16 44.62 -33.93
C ASP A 97 -27.79 45.19 -33.54
N ASP A 98 -27.12 45.68 -34.56
CA ASP A 98 -25.78 46.27 -34.58
C ASP A 98 -25.61 47.40 -33.55
N GLN A 99 -24.49 47.41 -32.81
CA GLN A 99 -23.64 48.60 -32.72
C GLN A 99 -22.32 48.37 -31.99
N LEU A 100 -21.26 48.86 -32.64
CA LEU A 100 -19.89 49.01 -32.19
C LEU A 100 -19.77 49.94 -30.96
N ASN A 101 -18.79 49.61 -30.11
CA ASN A 101 -18.18 50.39 -29.02
C ASN A 101 -18.96 50.55 -27.69
N SER A 102 -18.55 49.80 -26.66
CA SER A 102 -17.91 50.38 -25.45
C SER A 102 -17.44 49.30 -24.46
N ASP A 103 -16.42 49.68 -23.70
CA ASP A 103 -15.59 48.94 -22.76
C ASP A 103 -16.40 48.31 -21.60
N SER A 104 -16.91 47.10 -21.81
CA SER A 104 -17.63 46.30 -20.80
C SER A 104 -16.82 45.05 -20.41
N PRO A 105 -16.96 44.52 -19.18
CA PRO A 105 -16.23 43.34 -18.76
C PRO A 105 -16.61 42.19 -19.69
N LYS A 106 -15.61 41.57 -20.32
CA LYS A 106 -15.76 40.45 -21.26
C LYS A 106 -16.87 39.50 -20.80
N LYS A 107 -17.97 39.45 -21.56
CA LYS A 107 -19.04 38.45 -21.36
C LYS A 107 -18.40 37.06 -21.24
N PRO A 108 -18.79 36.23 -20.25
CA PRO A 108 -18.21 34.90 -20.10
C PRO A 108 -18.47 34.10 -21.38
N THR A 109 -17.40 33.64 -22.02
CA THR A 109 -17.52 32.82 -23.23
C THR A 109 -17.74 31.39 -22.78
N VAL A 110 -19.01 31.00 -22.57
CA VAL A 110 -19.35 29.62 -22.24
C VAL A 110 -19.04 28.73 -23.45
N VAL A 111 -18.13 27.78 -23.27
CA VAL A 111 -17.81 26.77 -24.28
C VAL A 111 -18.90 25.70 -24.25
N TYR A 112 -19.50 25.47 -25.42
CA TYR A 112 -20.54 24.46 -25.59
C TYR A 112 -20.00 23.19 -26.25
N PHE A 113 -20.52 22.05 -25.81
CA PHE A 113 -20.16 20.72 -26.25
C PHE A 113 -21.38 20.05 -26.89
N VAL A 114 -21.14 19.27 -27.94
CA VAL A 114 -22.17 18.51 -28.64
C VAL A 114 -21.78 17.04 -28.63
N ASP A 115 -22.75 16.19 -28.27
CA ASP A 115 -22.63 14.75 -28.46
C ASP A 115 -23.27 14.38 -29.81
N PRO A 116 -22.49 13.89 -30.80
CA PRO A 116 -23.01 13.51 -32.10
C PRO A 116 -24.07 12.39 -32.05
N ASP A 117 -24.11 11.60 -30.98
CA ASP A 117 -25.10 10.54 -30.79
C ASP A 117 -26.41 11.06 -30.14
N SER A 118 -26.38 12.29 -29.60
CA SER A 118 -27.57 12.96 -29.05
C SER A 118 -28.31 13.68 -30.18
N GLY A 119 -29.26 13.00 -30.81
CA GLY A 119 -30.04 13.54 -31.93
C GLY A 119 -30.73 14.88 -31.61
N GLY A 120 -30.05 16.00 -31.90
CA GLY A 120 -30.56 17.36 -31.74
C GLY A 120 -30.68 17.88 -30.30
N GLY A 121 -29.90 17.35 -29.35
CA GLY A 121 -29.95 17.79 -27.95
C GLY A 121 -29.42 19.22 -27.73
N GLU A 122 -29.93 19.89 -26.68
CA GLU A 122 -29.41 21.19 -26.24
C GLU A 122 -27.88 21.16 -26.01
N PRO A 123 -27.16 22.22 -26.40
CA PRO A 123 -25.71 22.28 -26.24
C PRO A 123 -25.31 22.19 -24.77
N MET A 124 -24.45 21.23 -24.45
CA MET A 124 -23.97 20.96 -23.08
C MET A 124 -22.85 21.92 -22.70
N ASN A 125 -22.75 22.28 -21.43
CA ASN A 125 -21.68 23.12 -20.92
C ASN A 125 -20.54 22.27 -20.29
N PHE A 126 -19.48 22.92 -19.80
CA PHE A 126 -18.36 22.22 -19.17
C PHE A 126 -18.76 21.42 -17.93
N ARG A 127 -19.72 21.92 -17.12
CA ARG A 127 -20.19 21.22 -15.91
C ARG A 127 -20.86 19.89 -16.28
N ASP A 128 -21.60 19.85 -17.39
CA ASP A 128 -22.22 18.61 -17.87
C ASP A 128 -21.16 17.57 -18.26
N VAL A 129 -20.14 17.98 -19.00
CA VAL A 129 -19.00 17.12 -19.38
C VAL A 129 -18.26 16.63 -18.13
N PHE A 130 -18.01 17.53 -17.19
CA PHE A 130 -17.26 17.25 -15.97
C PHE A 130 -18.00 16.25 -15.08
N LEU A 131 -19.29 16.46 -14.84
CA LEU A 131 -20.13 15.56 -14.05
C LEU A 131 -20.35 14.20 -14.72
N PHE A 132 -20.38 14.16 -16.07
CA PHE A 132 -20.45 12.90 -16.81
C PHE A 132 -19.15 12.08 -16.69
N SER A 133 -17.99 12.75 -16.72
CA SER A 133 -16.67 12.10 -16.64
C SER A 133 -16.39 11.49 -15.26
N GLN A 134 -15.42 10.58 -15.17
CA GLN A 134 -14.85 10.08 -13.90
C GLN A 134 -13.71 10.96 -13.34
N ALA A 135 -13.64 12.23 -13.72
CA ALA A 135 -12.55 13.12 -13.33
C ALA A 135 -12.51 13.38 -11.82
N LEU A 136 -13.67 13.57 -11.19
CA LEU A 136 -13.77 13.82 -9.76
C LEU A 136 -13.41 12.60 -8.91
N GLU A 137 -13.76 11.41 -9.40
CA GLU A 137 -13.35 10.16 -8.82
C GLU A 137 -11.83 9.98 -8.95
N GLY A 138 -11.29 10.16 -10.16
CA GLY A 138 -9.86 9.99 -10.42
C GLY A 138 -8.98 10.95 -9.62
N ILE A 139 -9.36 12.22 -9.48
CA ILE A 139 -8.62 13.19 -8.67
C ILE A 139 -8.65 12.79 -7.20
N THR A 140 -9.78 12.29 -6.71
CA THR A 140 -9.91 11.79 -5.33
C THR A 140 -8.99 10.60 -5.10
N LEU A 141 -8.95 9.63 -6.03
CA LEU A 141 -8.03 8.50 -5.93
C LEU A 141 -6.57 8.94 -5.93
N SER A 142 -6.23 9.95 -6.74
CA SER A 142 -4.87 10.52 -6.75
C SER A 142 -4.47 11.09 -5.38
N MET A 143 -5.42 11.71 -4.67
CA MET A 143 -5.19 12.30 -3.35
C MET A 143 -5.11 11.26 -2.22
N ILE A 144 -5.80 10.12 -2.38
CA ILE A 144 -5.63 8.97 -1.48
C ILE A 144 -4.24 8.34 -1.69
N LEU A 145 -3.75 8.29 -2.92
CA LEU A 145 -2.44 7.72 -3.24
C LEU A 145 -1.28 8.65 -2.87
N GLU A 146 -1.47 9.96 -3.03
CA GLU A 146 -0.52 11.02 -2.66
C GLU A 146 -1.28 12.11 -1.91
N ALA A 147 -1.04 12.21 -0.61
CA ALA A 147 -1.76 13.08 0.30
C ALA A 147 -1.84 14.53 -0.23
N PRO A 148 -3.01 15.18 -0.16
CA PRO A 148 -3.18 16.53 -0.66
C PRO A 148 -2.56 17.57 0.28
N ASP A 149 -2.06 18.67 -0.29
CA ASP A 149 -1.64 19.85 0.48
C ASP A 149 -2.83 20.75 0.88
N GLU A 150 -2.57 21.78 1.68
CA GLU A 150 -3.62 22.71 2.16
C GLU A 150 -4.34 23.45 1.02
N GLU A 151 -3.63 23.72 -0.08
CA GLU A 151 -4.21 24.40 -1.23
C GLU A 151 -5.13 23.46 -2.02
N GLU A 152 -4.66 22.23 -2.27
CA GLU A 152 -5.43 21.18 -2.93
C GLU A 152 -6.73 20.86 -2.18
N VAL A 153 -6.66 20.79 -0.85
CA VAL A 153 -7.81 20.62 0.04
C VAL A 153 -8.81 21.76 -0.16
N SER A 154 -8.34 23.01 -0.13
CA SER A 154 -9.20 24.19 -0.29
C SER A 154 -9.89 24.21 -1.67
N LEU A 155 -9.13 23.97 -2.74
CA LEU A 155 -9.65 23.94 -4.10
C LEU A 155 -10.67 22.83 -4.32
N LEU A 156 -10.38 21.61 -3.82
CA LEU A 156 -11.27 20.48 -4.02
C LEU A 156 -12.56 20.60 -3.20
N LEU A 157 -12.52 21.22 -2.00
CA LEU A 157 -13.73 21.55 -1.24
C LEU A 157 -14.67 22.48 -2.02
N GLU A 158 -14.13 23.48 -2.72
CA GLU A 158 -14.94 24.35 -3.57
C GLU A 158 -15.54 23.58 -4.78
N ILE A 159 -14.75 22.70 -5.40
CA ILE A 159 -15.25 21.83 -6.49
C ILE A 159 -16.34 20.88 -5.98
N PHE A 160 -16.19 20.31 -4.77
CA PHE A 160 -17.21 19.50 -4.13
C PHE A 160 -18.51 20.28 -3.93
N GLY A 161 -18.43 21.56 -3.53
CA GLY A 161 -19.59 22.45 -3.45
C GLY A 161 -20.39 22.56 -4.75
N LEU A 162 -19.71 22.48 -5.90
CA LEU A 162 -20.33 22.62 -7.23
C LEU A 162 -20.82 21.28 -7.81
N CYS A 163 -20.24 20.17 -7.35
CA CYS A 163 -20.34 18.86 -8.01
C CYS A 163 -20.93 17.73 -7.15
N LEU A 164 -20.90 17.82 -5.83
CA LEU A 164 -21.40 16.78 -4.92
C LEU A 164 -22.72 17.21 -4.28
N ALA A 165 -23.65 16.27 -4.16
CA ALA A 165 -24.86 16.44 -3.38
C ALA A 165 -24.53 16.53 -1.88
N GLY A 166 -25.38 17.23 -1.12
CA GLY A 166 -25.19 17.45 0.31
C GLY A 166 -24.74 18.87 0.65
N GLY A 167 -24.61 19.14 1.95
CA GLY A 167 -24.13 20.41 2.48
C GLY A 167 -22.61 20.44 2.67
N LYS A 168 -22.11 21.59 3.12
CA LYS A 168 -20.68 21.80 3.42
C LYS A 168 -20.14 20.79 4.44
N GLU A 169 -20.99 20.30 5.33
CA GLU A 169 -20.69 19.27 6.32
C GLU A 169 -20.32 17.95 5.65
N VAL A 170 -21.09 17.55 4.62
CA VAL A 170 -20.82 16.34 3.84
C VAL A 170 -19.52 16.49 3.07
N HIS A 171 -19.32 17.63 2.40
CA HIS A 171 -18.09 17.90 1.64
C HIS A 171 -16.85 17.88 2.54
N SER A 172 -16.94 18.47 3.73
CA SER A 172 -15.86 18.45 4.73
C SER A 172 -15.59 17.05 5.26
N ALA A 173 -16.63 16.26 5.53
CA ALA A 173 -16.49 14.88 5.97
C ALA A 173 -15.86 13.98 4.90
N VAL A 174 -16.23 14.17 3.63
CA VAL A 174 -15.60 13.48 2.49
C VAL A 174 -14.12 13.85 2.39
N MET A 175 -13.79 15.14 2.52
CA MET A 175 -12.41 15.60 2.49
C MET A 175 -11.56 15.00 3.62
N SER A 176 -12.08 15.03 4.85
CA SER A 176 -11.44 14.40 6.01
C SER A 176 -11.22 12.90 5.76
N SER A 177 -12.22 12.21 5.21
CA SER A 177 -12.12 10.78 4.90
C SER A 177 -11.04 10.49 3.84
N ILE A 178 -10.87 11.38 2.85
CA ILE A 178 -9.81 11.28 1.84
C ILE A 178 -8.43 11.43 2.49
N GLN A 179 -8.26 12.41 3.40
CA GLN A 179 -7.02 12.63 4.12
C GLN A 179 -6.68 11.47 5.08
N ASP A 180 -7.68 10.94 5.78
CA ASP A 180 -7.55 9.77 6.64
C ASP A 180 -7.12 8.55 5.82
N LEU A 181 -7.79 8.32 4.68
CA LEU A 181 -7.41 7.26 3.74
C LEU A 181 -5.99 7.46 3.21
N ALA A 182 -5.59 8.68 2.83
CA ALA A 182 -4.24 8.96 2.37
C ALA A 182 -3.17 8.63 3.43
N THR A 183 -3.46 8.99 4.68
CA THR A 183 -2.60 8.69 5.83
C THR A 183 -2.44 7.19 6.00
N VAL A 184 -3.54 6.43 5.97
CA VAL A 184 -3.50 4.96 6.08
C VAL A 184 -2.79 4.33 4.88
N PHE A 185 -3.07 4.77 3.65
CA PHE A 185 -2.49 4.21 2.42
C PHE A 185 -0.98 4.42 2.29
N SER A 186 -0.44 5.47 2.91
CA SER A 186 1.00 5.78 2.92
C SER A 186 1.83 4.68 3.60
N THR A 187 1.26 3.99 4.59
CA THR A 187 1.92 2.91 5.36
C THR A 187 1.42 1.52 4.97
N TYR A 188 0.26 1.44 4.34
CA TYR A 188 -0.31 0.19 3.86
C TYR A 188 0.65 -0.52 2.90
N GLN A 189 0.74 -1.83 2.97
CA GLN A 189 1.42 -2.64 1.96
C GLN A 189 0.39 -3.59 1.37
N ASP A 190 0.46 -3.85 0.06
CA ASP A 190 -0.52 -4.74 -0.56
C ASP A 190 -0.47 -6.11 0.07
N GLU A 191 -1.61 -6.51 0.63
CA GLU A 191 -1.76 -7.80 1.28
C GLU A 191 -2.39 -8.81 0.31
N VAL A 192 -2.14 -10.09 0.57
CA VAL A 192 -2.72 -11.17 -0.24
C VAL A 192 -4.26 -11.17 -0.16
N LEU A 193 -4.81 -10.73 0.98
CA LEU A 193 -6.25 -10.75 1.24
C LEU A 193 -6.99 -9.53 0.67
N VAL A 194 -6.34 -8.37 0.67
CA VAL A 194 -6.93 -7.10 0.23
C VAL A 194 -5.88 -6.28 -0.48
N LYS A 195 -6.15 -5.94 -1.73
CA LYS A 195 -5.27 -5.08 -2.52
C LYS A 195 -5.75 -3.64 -2.46
N ARG A 196 -4.81 -2.70 -2.60
CA ARG A 196 -5.12 -1.27 -2.71
C ARG A 196 -6.16 -0.97 -3.78
N GLU A 197 -6.09 -1.64 -4.93
CA GLU A 197 -7.05 -1.38 -6.02
C GLU A 197 -8.48 -1.72 -5.62
N GLU A 198 -8.69 -2.79 -4.83
CA GLU A 198 -10.02 -3.14 -4.36
C GLU A 198 -10.55 -2.09 -3.37
N LEU A 199 -9.70 -1.59 -2.48
CA LEU A 199 -10.07 -0.54 -1.52
C LEU A 199 -10.39 0.79 -2.23
N LEU A 200 -9.59 1.17 -3.22
CA LEU A 200 -9.80 2.37 -4.02
C LEU A 200 -11.12 2.33 -4.81
N GLN A 201 -11.58 1.15 -5.24
CA GLN A 201 -12.89 1.01 -5.87
C GLN A 201 -14.05 1.38 -4.95
N TYR A 202 -13.94 1.15 -3.63
CA TYR A 202 -14.96 1.60 -2.68
C TYR A 202 -14.98 3.12 -2.55
N ALA A 203 -13.81 3.76 -2.49
CA ALA A 203 -13.69 5.22 -2.46
C ALA A 203 -14.26 5.84 -3.75
N GLN A 204 -13.89 5.30 -4.91
CA GLN A 204 -14.43 5.70 -6.21
C GLN A 204 -15.97 5.59 -6.24
N GLY A 205 -16.51 4.45 -5.79
CA GLY A 205 -17.96 4.24 -5.75
C GLY A 205 -18.69 5.20 -4.81
N ALA A 206 -18.08 5.55 -3.68
CA ALA A 206 -18.64 6.53 -2.74
C ALA A 206 -18.71 7.94 -3.35
N ILE A 207 -17.63 8.39 -4.01
CA ILE A 207 -17.61 9.69 -4.69
C ILE A 207 -18.61 9.72 -5.85
N ALA A 208 -18.63 8.68 -6.69
CA ALA A 208 -19.60 8.57 -7.77
C ALA A 208 -21.06 8.59 -7.26
N GLY A 209 -21.31 8.02 -6.08
CA GLY A 209 -22.62 8.05 -5.43
C GLY A 209 -23.04 9.41 -4.88
N LEU A 210 -22.08 10.28 -4.56
CA LEU A 210 -22.33 11.65 -4.10
C LEU A 210 -22.38 12.65 -5.25
N LYS A 211 -21.76 12.35 -6.40
CA LYS A 211 -21.70 13.24 -7.56
C LYS A 211 -23.10 13.56 -8.10
N ILE A 212 -23.37 14.84 -8.34
CA ILE A 212 -24.64 15.33 -8.90
C ILE A 212 -24.80 14.80 -10.32
N ASN A 213 -26.01 14.38 -10.67
CA ASN A 213 -26.31 13.93 -12.01
C ASN A 213 -26.64 15.14 -12.91
N ALA A 214 -25.87 15.33 -13.99
CA ALA A 214 -26.05 16.46 -14.91
C ALA A 214 -27.39 16.44 -15.67
N ASP A 215 -27.99 15.27 -15.86
CA ASP A 215 -29.28 15.15 -16.55
C ASP A 215 -30.47 15.48 -15.65
N LEU A 216 -30.29 15.48 -14.32
CA LEU A 216 -31.38 15.69 -13.36
C LEU A 216 -32.02 17.09 -13.50
N PRO A 217 -31.26 18.21 -13.56
CA PRO A 217 -31.84 19.53 -13.74
C PRO A 217 -32.59 19.69 -15.06
N ARG A 218 -32.13 19.00 -16.12
CA ARG A 218 -32.75 19.03 -17.46
C ARG A 218 -34.09 18.30 -17.46
N ILE A 219 -34.11 17.09 -16.90
CA ILE A 219 -35.35 16.33 -16.70
C ILE A 219 -36.34 17.14 -15.85
N ASP A 220 -35.85 17.82 -14.81
CA ASP A 220 -36.70 18.65 -13.95
C ASP A 220 -37.24 19.90 -14.68
N ALA A 221 -36.47 20.51 -15.57
CA ALA A 221 -36.92 21.62 -16.40
C ALA A 221 -37.98 21.17 -17.42
N GLU A 222 -37.76 20.04 -18.09
CA GLU A 222 -38.70 19.45 -19.04
C GLU A 222 -40.01 19.04 -18.34
N ALA A 223 -39.92 18.40 -17.17
CA ALA A 223 -41.08 18.04 -16.35
C ALA A 223 -41.88 19.27 -15.92
N ARG A 224 -41.22 20.35 -15.45
CA ARG A 224 -41.90 21.63 -15.16
C ARG A 224 -42.58 22.22 -16.38
N GLY A 225 -41.94 22.14 -17.55
CA GLY A 225 -42.51 22.59 -18.81
C GLY A 225 -43.77 21.80 -19.21
N LEU A 226 -43.79 20.49 -19.01
CA LEU A 226 -44.96 19.64 -19.25
C LEU A 226 -46.08 19.91 -18.24
N ILE A 227 -45.77 20.05 -16.95
CA ILE A 227 -46.75 20.40 -15.91
C ILE A 227 -47.41 21.75 -16.23
N GLY A 228 -46.62 22.77 -16.58
CA GLY A 228 -47.15 24.08 -16.96
C GLY A 228 -47.97 24.07 -18.26
N LYS A 229 -47.82 23.07 -19.13
CA LYS A 229 -48.71 22.85 -20.28
C LYS A 229 -50.01 22.16 -19.84
N LEU A 230 -49.92 21.21 -18.92
CA LEU A 230 -51.07 20.51 -18.35
C LEU A 230 -52.00 21.46 -17.60
N ASP A 231 -51.44 22.39 -16.80
CA ASP A 231 -52.21 23.38 -16.04
C ASP A 231 -52.98 24.37 -16.93
N LYS A 232 -52.58 24.54 -18.20
CA LYS A 232 -53.27 25.39 -19.18
C LYS A 232 -54.46 24.71 -19.84
N ILE A 233 -54.51 23.37 -19.82
CA ILE A 233 -55.66 22.61 -20.30
C ILE A 233 -56.72 22.68 -19.20
N LYS A 234 -57.84 23.36 -19.48
CA LYS A 234 -58.92 23.52 -18.50
C LYS A 234 -59.48 22.14 -18.13
N PRO A 235 -59.85 21.90 -16.85
CA PRO A 235 -60.55 20.67 -16.49
C PRO A 235 -61.86 20.61 -17.26
N VAL A 236 -62.03 19.57 -18.07
CA VAL A 236 -63.29 19.28 -18.77
C VAL A 236 -64.35 19.05 -17.71
N GLN A 237 -65.26 20.01 -17.53
CA GLN A 237 -66.51 19.77 -16.80
C GLN A 237 -67.37 18.88 -17.70
N TRP A 238 -67.47 17.60 -17.35
CA TRP A 238 -68.56 16.78 -17.88
C TRP A 238 -69.88 17.45 -17.51
N PRO A 239 -70.78 17.69 -18.48
CA PRO A 239 -72.15 18.04 -18.14
C PRO A 239 -72.70 16.90 -17.28
N SER A 240 -73.18 17.24 -16.07
CA SER A 240 -73.96 16.32 -15.26
C SER A 240 -75.11 15.78 -16.12
N ASP A 241 -75.33 14.48 -16.05
CA ASP A 241 -76.48 13.78 -16.66
C ASP A 241 -77.77 14.41 -16.15
N GLU A 242 -78.23 15.47 -16.79
CA GLU A 242 -79.61 15.92 -16.70
C GLU A 242 -79.97 16.76 -17.93
N VAL A 243 -80.98 16.26 -18.62
CA VAL A 243 -81.72 16.87 -19.73
C VAL A 243 -81.11 16.68 -21.12
N VAL A 244 -81.33 15.47 -21.64
CA VAL A 244 -81.51 15.23 -23.08
C VAL A 244 -82.77 15.98 -23.53
N ASP A 245 -82.61 17.07 -24.27
CA ASP A 245 -83.41 17.31 -25.48
C ASP A 245 -82.97 18.55 -26.28
N LYS A 246 -82.68 18.32 -27.57
CA LYS A 246 -82.65 19.25 -28.73
C LYS A 246 -81.51 20.27 -28.86
N LEU A 247 -80.44 19.88 -29.57
CA LEU A 247 -79.91 20.50 -30.80
C LEU A 247 -78.74 19.63 -31.33
N SER A 248 -78.82 19.12 -32.57
CA SER A 248 -78.04 17.95 -33.02
C SER A 248 -76.85 18.22 -33.97
N GLU A 249 -76.23 19.39 -33.93
CA GLU A 249 -74.96 19.64 -34.66
C GLU A 249 -73.88 20.31 -33.80
N GLU A 250 -74.26 21.12 -32.81
CA GLU A 250 -73.34 21.87 -31.94
C GLU A 250 -72.84 21.05 -30.72
N THR A 251 -73.58 20.01 -30.30
CA THR A 251 -73.16 19.08 -29.24
C THR A 251 -72.10 18.07 -29.71
N THR A 252 -72.11 17.71 -30.98
CA THR A 252 -71.15 16.76 -31.58
C THR A 252 -69.78 17.39 -31.78
N THR A 253 -69.70 18.69 -32.09
CA THR A 253 -68.43 19.43 -32.23
C THR A 253 -67.80 19.73 -30.87
N VAL A 254 -68.59 20.12 -29.86
CA VAL A 254 -68.11 20.31 -28.48
C VAL A 254 -67.58 19.00 -27.88
N SER A 255 -68.19 17.86 -28.20
CA SER A 255 -67.74 16.53 -27.77
C SER A 255 -66.44 16.09 -28.45
N THR A 256 -66.24 16.37 -29.74
CA THR A 256 -65.00 16.02 -30.44
C THR A 256 -63.82 16.90 -30.03
N GLU A 257 -64.05 18.18 -29.72
CA GLU A 257 -63.02 19.06 -29.15
C GLU A 257 -62.62 18.63 -27.74
N ALA A 258 -63.58 18.27 -26.87
CA ALA A 258 -63.29 17.71 -25.54
C ALA A 258 -62.51 16.38 -25.61
N LEU A 259 -62.82 15.52 -26.59
CA LEU A 259 -62.06 14.28 -26.83
C LEU A 259 -60.63 14.55 -27.31
N LYS A 260 -60.42 15.61 -28.09
CA LYS A 260 -59.08 16.03 -28.52
C LYS A 260 -58.26 16.59 -27.35
N GLU A 261 -58.87 17.43 -26.51
CA GLU A 261 -58.22 17.96 -25.30
C GLU A 261 -57.85 16.86 -24.30
N THR A 262 -58.73 15.87 -24.09
CA THR A 262 -58.43 14.71 -23.23
C THR A 262 -57.32 13.83 -23.82
N LEU A 263 -57.26 13.64 -25.13
CA LEU A 263 -56.16 12.92 -25.79
C LEU A 263 -54.82 13.66 -25.61
N GLU A 264 -54.80 14.99 -25.77
CA GLU A 264 -53.62 15.82 -25.52
C GLU A 264 -53.18 15.74 -24.05
N GLN A 265 -54.12 15.74 -23.11
CA GLN A 265 -53.85 15.56 -21.68
C GLN A 265 -53.21 14.19 -21.40
N ILE A 266 -53.75 13.11 -21.95
CA ILE A 266 -53.21 11.75 -21.79
C ILE A 266 -51.79 11.65 -22.36
N GLN A 267 -51.54 12.24 -23.53
CA GLN A 267 -50.20 12.25 -24.14
C GLN A 267 -49.18 13.03 -23.30
N LEU A 268 -49.57 14.16 -22.72
CA LEU A 268 -48.71 14.93 -21.83
C LEU A 268 -48.42 14.17 -20.53
N CYS A 269 -49.43 13.53 -19.93
CA CYS A 269 -49.27 12.69 -18.75
C CYS A 269 -48.34 11.49 -19.02
N SER A 270 -48.48 10.82 -20.17
CA SER A 270 -47.61 9.71 -20.57
C SER A 270 -46.14 10.14 -20.70
N LYS A 271 -45.88 11.28 -21.36
CA LYS A 271 -44.51 11.83 -21.46
C LYS A 271 -43.95 12.22 -20.08
N LEU A 272 -44.78 12.76 -19.21
CA LEU A 272 -44.38 13.12 -17.85
C LEU A 272 -44.04 11.88 -17.01
N GLU A 273 -44.82 10.80 -17.15
CA GLU A 273 -44.53 9.50 -16.52
C GLU A 273 -43.19 8.92 -17.00
N ASP A 274 -42.93 8.95 -18.31
CA ASP A 274 -41.65 8.52 -18.89
C ASP A 274 -40.46 9.30 -18.30
N LEU A 275 -40.60 10.62 -18.14
CA LEU A 275 -39.56 11.46 -17.51
C LEU A 275 -39.36 11.11 -16.03
N PHE A 276 -40.43 10.85 -15.27
CA PHE A 276 -40.30 10.44 -13.87
C PHE A 276 -39.69 9.04 -13.73
N LEU A 277 -40.00 8.11 -14.62
CA LEU A 277 -39.35 6.81 -14.68
C LEU A 277 -37.85 6.95 -14.99
N LYS A 278 -37.49 7.82 -15.94
CA LYS A 278 -36.08 8.16 -16.23
C LYS A 278 -35.41 8.81 -15.02
N LYS A 279 -36.07 9.74 -14.32
CA LYS A 279 -35.55 10.36 -13.10
C LYS A 279 -35.28 9.32 -12.00
N LYS A 280 -36.19 8.35 -11.84
CA LYS A 280 -36.08 7.28 -10.84
C LYS A 280 -34.92 6.32 -11.13
N SER A 281 -34.58 6.08 -12.40
CA SER A 281 -33.45 5.22 -12.78
C SER A 281 -32.08 5.89 -12.63
N LEU A 282 -32.03 7.22 -12.62
CA LEU A 282 -30.81 8.02 -12.44
C LEU A 282 -30.35 8.16 -10.98
N ARG A 283 -30.81 7.31 -10.07
CA ARG A 283 -30.45 7.41 -8.64
C ARG A 283 -28.92 7.32 -8.49
N ASN A 284 -28.36 8.30 -7.78
CA ASN A 284 -26.91 8.33 -7.55
C ASN A 284 -26.52 7.26 -6.51
N GLY A 285 -25.46 6.52 -6.82
CA GLY A 285 -24.85 5.56 -5.91
C GLY A 285 -25.54 4.20 -5.81
N ASP A 286 -25.01 3.37 -4.91
CA ASP A 286 -25.48 2.01 -4.69
C ASP A 286 -26.92 1.96 -4.17
N SER A 287 -27.59 0.83 -4.38
CA SER A 287 -28.79 0.51 -3.58
C SER A 287 -28.42 0.16 -2.14
N PRO A 288 -29.35 0.33 -1.18
CA PRO A 288 -29.12 -0.10 0.20
C PRO A 288 -28.62 -1.55 0.29
N GLU A 289 -29.11 -2.43 -0.59
CA GLU A 289 -28.69 -3.84 -0.67
C GLU A 289 -27.24 -3.95 -1.18
N GLN A 290 -26.90 -3.25 -2.27
CA GLN A 290 -25.53 -3.24 -2.80
C GLN A 290 -24.53 -2.65 -1.80
N HIS A 291 -24.91 -1.58 -1.11
CA HIS A 291 -24.13 -0.98 -0.03
C HIS A 291 -23.92 -2.00 1.11
N GLY A 292 -24.97 -2.70 1.53
CA GLY A 292 -24.89 -3.77 2.52
C GLY A 292 -23.91 -4.88 2.14
N VAL A 293 -23.93 -5.32 0.87
CA VAL A 293 -22.97 -6.32 0.34
C VAL A 293 -21.53 -5.79 0.41
N LYS A 294 -21.30 -4.52 0.04
CA LYS A 294 -19.99 -3.88 0.09
C LYS A 294 -19.45 -3.79 1.52
N VAL A 295 -20.27 -3.34 2.47
CA VAL A 295 -19.92 -3.27 3.90
C VAL A 295 -19.64 -4.66 4.47
N HIS A 296 -20.46 -5.66 4.13
CA HIS A 296 -20.23 -7.04 4.57
C HIS A 296 -18.90 -7.60 4.04
N LYS A 297 -18.55 -7.32 2.77
CA LYS A 297 -17.26 -7.73 2.20
C LYS A 297 -16.08 -7.08 2.94
N LEU A 298 -16.16 -5.78 3.23
CA LEU A 298 -15.15 -5.07 4.03
C LEU A 298 -15.03 -5.62 5.46
N LYS A 299 -16.16 -6.00 6.06
CA LYS A 299 -16.18 -6.65 7.38
C LYS A 299 -15.45 -8.01 7.37
N ILE A 300 -15.75 -8.86 6.38
CA ILE A 300 -15.05 -10.15 6.21
C ILE A 300 -13.53 -9.93 6.06
N PHE A 301 -13.14 -8.93 5.26
CA PHE A 301 -11.74 -8.60 5.07
C PHE A 301 -11.06 -8.17 6.36
N SER A 302 -11.69 -7.27 7.12
CA SER A 302 -11.19 -6.83 8.42
C SER A 302 -11.02 -8.00 9.40
N GLU A 303 -12.05 -8.86 9.55
CA GLU A 303 -11.98 -10.03 10.42
C GLU A 303 -10.90 -11.03 9.99
N SER A 304 -10.78 -11.27 8.68
CA SER A 304 -9.77 -12.18 8.12
C SER A 304 -8.35 -11.65 8.34
N LEU A 305 -8.16 -10.35 8.19
CA LEU A 305 -6.87 -9.70 8.40
C LEU A 305 -6.46 -9.74 9.88
N VAL A 306 -7.37 -9.42 10.80
CA VAL A 306 -7.13 -9.51 12.25
C VAL A 306 -6.75 -10.93 12.65
N ASN A 307 -7.48 -11.93 12.15
CA ASN A 307 -7.19 -13.34 12.42
C ASN A 307 -5.83 -13.77 11.85
N SER A 308 -5.51 -13.35 10.63
CA SER A 308 -4.22 -13.65 9.99
C SER A 308 -3.06 -13.01 10.75
N THR A 309 -3.21 -11.74 11.14
CA THR A 309 -2.20 -10.97 11.89
C THR A 309 -1.95 -11.58 13.26
N SER A 310 -3.01 -11.87 14.03
CA SER A 310 -2.89 -12.54 15.33
C SER A 310 -2.19 -13.89 15.24
N LYS A 311 -2.48 -14.67 14.19
CA LYS A 311 -1.82 -15.95 13.95
C LYS A 311 -0.33 -15.78 13.60
N ALA A 312 0.02 -14.75 12.82
CA ALA A 312 1.40 -14.43 12.50
C ALA A 312 2.17 -13.96 13.74
N GLU A 313 1.59 -13.06 14.53
CA GLU A 313 2.15 -12.58 15.80
C GLU A 313 2.41 -13.72 16.78
N LYS A 314 1.46 -14.64 16.95
CA LYS A 314 1.63 -15.80 17.84
C LYS A 314 2.82 -16.66 17.42
N ARG A 315 3.00 -16.92 16.12
CA ARG A 315 4.14 -17.68 15.58
C ARG A 315 5.47 -16.94 15.80
N ILE A 316 5.48 -15.62 15.63
CA ILE A 316 6.67 -14.80 15.86
C ILE A 316 7.05 -14.84 17.34
N LEU A 317 6.07 -14.69 18.24
CA LEU A 317 6.28 -14.73 19.68
C LEU A 317 6.81 -16.10 20.14
N GLU A 318 6.21 -17.19 19.66
CA GLU A 318 6.64 -18.56 19.97
C GLU A 318 8.07 -18.85 19.45
N ASN A 319 8.40 -18.43 18.23
CA ASN A 319 9.76 -18.56 17.70
C ASN A 319 10.76 -17.72 18.50
N ARG A 320 10.36 -16.53 18.95
CA ARG A 320 11.19 -15.67 19.79
C ARG A 320 11.46 -16.32 21.15
N SER A 321 10.44 -16.88 21.81
CA SER A 321 10.62 -17.55 23.10
C SER A 321 11.52 -18.77 22.99
N GLN A 322 11.36 -19.60 21.95
CA GLN A 322 12.25 -20.74 21.69
C GLN A 322 13.71 -20.32 21.50
N LYS A 323 13.96 -19.23 20.76
CA LYS A 323 15.31 -18.69 20.58
C LYS A 323 15.89 -18.14 21.89
N GLU A 324 15.08 -17.48 22.70
CA GLU A 324 15.48 -16.95 24.00
C GLU A 324 15.85 -18.07 24.98
N GLU A 325 15.05 -19.14 25.04
CA GLU A 325 15.35 -20.35 25.83
C GLU A 325 16.67 -21.01 25.36
N ALA A 326 16.88 -21.13 24.05
CA ALA A 326 18.12 -21.68 23.50
C ALA A 326 19.34 -20.80 23.84
N LEU A 327 19.20 -19.47 23.84
CA LEU A 327 20.25 -18.56 24.27
C LEU A 327 20.54 -18.69 25.77
N HIS A 328 19.52 -18.75 26.61
CA HIS A 328 19.68 -18.99 28.05
C HIS A 328 20.41 -20.30 28.33
N PHE A 329 20.04 -21.38 27.66
CA PHE A 329 20.71 -22.67 27.78
C PHE A 329 22.20 -22.58 27.39
N ARG A 330 22.50 -21.95 26.24
CA ARG A 330 23.88 -21.77 25.78
C ARG A 330 24.72 -20.94 26.74
N LEU A 331 24.15 -19.87 27.30
CA LEU A 331 24.83 -19.03 28.30
C LEU A 331 25.12 -19.82 29.58
N ALA A 332 24.13 -20.57 30.09
CA ALA A 332 24.30 -21.42 31.27
C ALA A 332 25.41 -22.47 31.04
N LYS A 333 25.39 -23.14 29.87
CA LYS A 333 26.42 -24.13 29.53
C LYS A 333 27.80 -23.50 29.37
N CYS A 334 27.89 -22.32 28.76
CA CYS A 334 29.15 -21.58 28.63
C CYS A 334 29.73 -21.23 30.01
N ASN A 335 28.91 -20.81 30.96
CA ASN A 335 29.35 -20.51 32.32
C ASN A 335 29.84 -21.78 33.05
N GLU A 336 29.12 -22.90 32.93
CA GLU A 336 29.52 -24.19 33.48
C GLU A 336 30.87 -24.65 32.93
N VAL A 337 31.05 -24.60 31.60
CA VAL A 337 32.30 -24.97 30.93
C VAL A 337 33.43 -24.03 31.31
N CYS A 338 33.20 -22.72 31.36
CA CYS A 338 34.21 -21.74 31.77
C CYS A 338 34.65 -21.95 33.23
N GLN A 339 33.75 -22.35 34.12
CA GLN A 339 34.12 -22.70 35.49
C GLN A 339 34.99 -23.97 35.52
N LEU A 340 34.58 -25.00 34.78
CA LEU A 340 35.35 -26.24 34.67
C LEU A 340 36.76 -26.00 34.08
N GLU A 341 36.89 -25.13 33.07
CA GLU A 341 38.18 -24.72 32.51
C GLU A 341 39.09 -24.05 33.54
N LYS A 342 38.53 -23.17 34.39
CA LYS A 342 39.29 -22.54 35.48
C LYS A 342 39.77 -23.57 36.51
N ASP A 343 38.88 -24.47 36.92
CA ASP A 343 39.21 -25.50 37.90
C ASP A 343 40.32 -26.43 37.38
N LEU A 344 40.24 -26.86 36.12
CA LEU A 344 41.29 -27.65 35.47
C LEU A 344 42.61 -26.88 35.32
N THR A 345 42.56 -25.57 35.05
CA THR A 345 43.77 -24.75 34.97
C THR A 345 44.49 -24.72 36.32
N VAL A 346 43.75 -24.62 37.43
CA VAL A 346 44.32 -24.68 38.78
C VAL A 346 44.90 -26.06 39.08
N GLU A 347 44.20 -27.13 38.71
CA GLU A 347 44.69 -28.51 38.89
C GLU A 347 46.01 -28.76 38.12
N ILE A 348 46.09 -28.29 36.88
CA ILE A 348 47.32 -28.38 36.06
C ILE A 348 48.48 -27.66 36.74
N GLN A 349 48.27 -26.43 37.24
CA GLN A 349 49.32 -25.68 37.92
C GLN A 349 49.85 -26.39 39.17
N GLU A 350 48.97 -27.03 39.94
CA GLU A 350 49.37 -27.80 41.12
C GLU A 350 50.14 -29.07 40.72
N LEU A 351 49.71 -29.77 39.66
CA LEU A 351 50.43 -30.94 39.13
C LEU A 351 51.81 -30.58 38.56
N GLU A 352 51.93 -29.44 37.88
CA GLU A 352 53.20 -28.92 37.37
C GLU A 352 54.18 -28.63 38.52
N LYS A 353 53.69 -28.01 39.60
CA LYS A 353 54.49 -27.77 40.81
C LYS A 353 54.97 -29.08 41.45
N GLN A 354 54.09 -30.07 41.60
CA GLN A 354 54.47 -31.38 42.14
C GLN A 354 55.51 -32.09 41.25
N LYS A 355 55.38 -31.99 39.94
CA LYS A 355 56.35 -32.52 38.98
C LYS A 355 57.73 -31.86 39.18
N ASP A 356 57.78 -30.54 39.31
CA ASP A 356 59.04 -29.80 39.50
C ASP A 356 59.73 -30.19 40.82
N GLU A 357 58.96 -30.33 41.90
CA GLU A 357 59.46 -30.81 43.20
C GLU A 357 60.06 -32.23 43.10
N LEU A 358 59.37 -33.14 42.42
CA LEU A 358 59.86 -34.51 42.17
C LEU A 358 61.12 -34.52 41.30
N GLU A 359 61.20 -33.66 40.29
CA GLU A 359 62.39 -33.56 39.43
C GLU A 359 63.62 -33.07 40.23
N ILE A 360 63.43 -32.11 41.14
CA ILE A 360 64.48 -31.65 42.07
C ILE A 360 64.94 -32.80 42.97
N ALA A 361 63.99 -33.53 43.57
CA ALA A 361 64.30 -34.68 44.44
C ALA A 361 65.08 -35.77 43.67
N LEU A 362 64.69 -36.06 42.43
CA LEU A 362 65.35 -37.03 41.57
C LEU A 362 66.80 -36.61 41.24
N LYS A 363 67.03 -35.33 40.89
CA LYS A 363 68.38 -34.79 40.66
C LYS A 363 69.29 -34.94 41.88
N LYS A 364 68.76 -34.71 43.08
CA LYS A 364 69.49 -34.88 44.35
C LYS A 364 69.88 -36.34 44.60
N VAL A 365 68.94 -37.28 44.40
CA VAL A 365 69.20 -38.72 44.55
C VAL A 365 70.25 -39.17 43.54
N ASN A 366 70.14 -38.74 42.28
CA ASN A 366 71.07 -39.12 41.23
C ASN A 366 72.51 -38.64 41.53
N THR A 367 72.67 -37.40 42.00
CA THR A 367 73.97 -36.86 42.42
C THR A 367 74.59 -37.65 43.57
N SER A 368 73.77 -38.02 44.56
CA SER A 368 74.19 -38.84 45.71
C SER A 368 74.61 -40.24 45.27
N LEU A 369 73.88 -40.83 44.32
CA LEU A 369 74.14 -42.14 43.76
C LEU A 369 75.42 -42.18 42.93
N VAL A 370 75.68 -41.16 42.08
CA VAL A 370 76.95 -41.01 41.35
C VAL A 370 78.12 -40.90 42.33
N THR A 371 77.99 -40.06 43.36
CA THR A 371 79.03 -39.89 44.40
C THR A 371 79.33 -41.20 45.13
N THR A 372 78.29 -41.94 45.51
CA THR A 372 78.43 -43.22 46.23
C THR A 372 79.03 -44.30 45.34
N ARG A 373 78.66 -44.34 44.05
CA ARG A 373 79.28 -45.25 43.07
C ARG A 373 80.77 -44.96 42.88
N ALA A 374 81.17 -43.68 42.83
CA ALA A 374 82.57 -43.30 42.76
C ALA A 374 83.35 -43.74 44.01
N ARG A 375 82.79 -43.48 45.21
CA ARG A 375 83.38 -43.96 46.48
C ARG A 375 83.53 -45.49 46.52
N LEU A 376 82.50 -46.22 46.08
CA LEU A 376 82.55 -47.68 46.00
C LEU A 376 83.64 -48.16 45.04
N ARG A 377 83.81 -47.50 43.89
CA ARG A 377 84.87 -47.80 42.93
C ARG A 377 86.25 -47.59 43.55
N ASN A 378 86.49 -46.43 44.17
CA ASN A 378 87.76 -46.14 44.83
C ASN A 378 88.07 -47.16 45.93
N ALA A 379 87.10 -47.52 46.78
CA ALA A 379 87.29 -48.52 47.82
C ALA A 379 87.60 -49.92 47.25
N LYS A 380 87.04 -50.28 46.09
CA LYS A 380 87.38 -51.53 45.39
C LYS A 380 88.80 -51.51 44.84
N GLU A 381 89.20 -50.38 44.23
CA GLU A 381 90.56 -50.17 43.70
C GLU A 381 91.60 -50.19 44.84
N GLU A 382 91.34 -49.53 45.98
CA GLU A 382 92.18 -49.56 47.17
C GLU A 382 92.32 -50.98 47.74
N ARG A 383 91.21 -51.73 47.81
CA ARG A 383 91.24 -53.13 48.26
C ARG A 383 92.08 -54.02 47.33
N GLU A 384 91.92 -53.87 46.01
CA GLU A 384 92.69 -54.64 45.03
C GLU A 384 94.20 -54.32 45.12
N GLN A 385 94.55 -53.04 45.32
CA GLN A 385 95.94 -52.63 45.57
C GLN A 385 96.49 -53.22 46.88
N PHE A 386 95.68 -53.24 47.95
CA PHE A 386 96.05 -53.83 49.22
C PHE A 386 96.27 -55.36 49.10
N ASP A 387 95.36 -56.06 48.44
CA ASP A 387 95.46 -57.52 48.22
C ASP A 387 96.70 -57.86 47.37
N GLU A 388 96.99 -57.08 46.33
CA GLU A 388 98.19 -57.23 45.50
C GLU A 388 99.49 -56.97 46.29
N ALA A 389 99.52 -55.93 47.13
CA ALA A 389 100.65 -55.65 48.01
C ALA A 389 100.84 -56.78 49.04
N ASN A 390 99.75 -57.27 49.63
CA ASN A 390 99.78 -58.36 50.61
C ASN A 390 100.26 -59.69 49.98
N ASN A 391 99.79 -60.01 48.76
CA ASN A 391 100.27 -61.16 48.00
C ASN A 391 101.77 -61.08 47.71
N LYS A 392 102.29 -59.89 47.33
CA LYS A 392 103.74 -59.67 47.16
C LYS A 392 104.53 -59.94 48.44
N ILE A 393 104.01 -59.52 49.59
CA ILE A 393 104.63 -59.77 50.91
C ILE A 393 104.64 -61.28 51.23
N LEU A 394 103.53 -61.99 50.99
CA LEU A 394 103.46 -63.44 51.18
C LEU A 394 104.45 -64.19 50.29
N VAL A 395 104.58 -63.80 49.01
CA VAL A 395 105.56 -64.35 48.09
C VAL A 395 106.99 -64.08 48.58
N TYR A 396 107.27 -62.86 49.04
CA TYR A 396 108.56 -62.51 49.64
C TYR A 396 108.89 -63.40 50.84
N PHE A 397 107.97 -63.55 51.81
CA PHE A 397 108.19 -64.43 52.96
C PHE A 397 108.39 -65.90 52.57
N LYS A 398 107.57 -66.41 51.63
CA LYS A 398 107.71 -67.79 51.13
C LYS A 398 109.07 -68.01 50.46
N SER A 399 109.54 -67.04 49.68
CA SER A 399 110.87 -67.11 49.05
C SER A 399 111.99 -67.10 50.09
N LYS A 400 111.92 -66.22 51.11
CA LYS A 400 112.88 -66.13 52.21
C LYS A 400 112.92 -67.43 53.01
N MET A 401 111.77 -68.01 53.36
CA MET A 401 111.70 -69.32 54.01
C MET A 401 112.29 -70.42 53.15
N SER A 402 111.96 -70.48 51.84
CA SER A 402 112.56 -71.49 50.95
C SER A 402 114.08 -71.34 50.78
N CYS A 403 114.62 -70.11 50.88
CA CYS A 403 116.07 -69.88 50.92
C CYS A 403 116.66 -70.32 52.24
N GLN A 404 116.01 -70.03 53.37
CA GLN A 404 116.41 -70.49 54.70
C GLN A 404 116.42 -72.02 54.79
N ASP A 405 115.35 -72.67 54.32
CA ASP A 405 115.22 -74.13 54.28
C ASP A 405 116.29 -74.74 53.36
N ARG A 406 116.59 -74.11 52.22
CA ARG A 406 117.70 -74.52 51.34
C ARG A 406 119.07 -74.35 52.00
N LEU A 407 119.28 -73.27 52.76
CA LEU A 407 120.52 -73.06 53.52
C LEU A 407 120.70 -74.17 54.57
N LEU A 408 119.64 -74.47 55.32
CA LEU A 408 119.62 -75.56 56.31
C LEU A 408 119.84 -76.94 55.66
N LEU A 409 119.33 -77.16 54.44
CA LEU A 409 119.57 -78.40 53.69
C LEU A 409 121.01 -78.53 53.18
N VAL A 410 121.66 -77.42 52.82
CA VAL A 410 123.09 -77.40 52.46
C VAL A 410 123.94 -77.67 53.71
N GLU A 411 123.61 -77.05 54.85
CA GLU A 411 124.27 -77.31 56.13
C GLU A 411 124.08 -78.76 56.60
N LEU A 412 122.88 -79.34 56.45
CA LEU A 412 122.60 -80.74 56.77
C LEU A 412 123.30 -81.73 55.83
N LYS A 413 123.46 -81.41 54.54
CA LYS A 413 124.23 -82.24 53.58
C LYS A 413 125.74 -82.16 53.75
N GLN A 414 126.27 -81.17 54.47
CA GLN A 414 127.69 -81.14 54.86
C GLN A 414 127.95 -81.95 56.15
N MET A 415 126.90 -82.34 56.89
CA MET A 415 127.00 -83.11 58.14
C MET A 415 126.80 -84.63 57.97
N TRP A 416 126.65 -85.12 56.74
CA TRP A 416 126.70 -86.54 56.34
C TRP A 416 127.66 -86.68 55.17
#